data_AF-A0A395NVC1-F1
#
_entry.id   AF-A0A395NVC1-F1
#
_cell.length_a   1.000
_cell.length_b   1.000
_cell.length_c   1.000
_cell.angle_alpha   90.00
_cell.angle_beta   90.00
_cell.angle_gamma   90.00
#
_symmetry.space_group_name_H-M   'P 1'
#
loop_
_entity.id
_entity.type
_entity.pdbx_description
1 polymer ?
#
loop_
_entity_poly.entity_id
_entity_poly.type
_entity_poly.pdbx_seq_one_letter_code
_entity_poly.pdbx_strand_id
1 'polypeptide(L)'
;MASLDWDDPLRNLGPITEHPAPNSPISDEPSSALSDLEGFESIRERAERLLSVYRPISPDDRTVEILKIFLAHLPKEGQTALLSDIIAIGNNEADLRTLRSHLVDAILKPSKSSITPQTVQLLTSCQ
;
A
#
# COMPACT_ATOMS: atom_id res chain seq x y z
N MET A 1 17.79 19.61 -31.84
CA MET A 1 17.73 18.31 -31.17
C MET A 1 17.15 18.56 -29.79
N ALA A 2 15.86 18.27 -29.58
CA ALA A 2 15.21 18.49 -28.29
C ALA A 2 15.52 17.31 -27.37
N SER A 3 16.21 17.59 -26.26
CA SER A 3 16.45 16.65 -25.18
C SER A 3 15.13 16.41 -24.46
N LEU A 4 14.61 15.18 -24.52
CA LEU A 4 13.48 14.75 -23.70
C LEU A 4 14.00 14.60 -22.27
N ASP A 5 13.93 15.68 -21.51
CA ASP A 5 14.04 15.67 -20.05
C ASP A 5 12.86 14.85 -19.53
N TRP A 6 13.11 13.55 -19.31
CA TRP A 6 12.21 12.67 -18.58
C TRP A 6 12.27 13.06 -17.11
N ASP A 7 11.69 14.22 -16.80
CA ASP A 7 11.47 14.65 -15.42
C ASP A 7 10.51 13.65 -14.78
N ASP A 8 11.08 12.85 -13.88
CA ASP A 8 10.48 11.78 -13.09
C ASP A 8 8.95 11.91 -12.96
N PRO A 9 8.14 10.97 -13.48
CA PRO A 9 6.68 11.08 -13.45
C PRO A 9 6.08 10.99 -12.03
N LEU A 10 6.87 10.65 -11.01
CA LEU A 10 6.39 10.40 -9.65
C LEU A 10 6.39 11.64 -8.73
N ARG A 11 6.94 12.77 -9.17
CA ARG A 11 7.08 14.01 -8.34
C ARG A 11 5.76 14.67 -7.93
N ASN A 12 4.64 14.31 -8.56
CA ASN A 12 3.31 14.82 -8.19
C ASN A 12 2.56 13.89 -7.21
N LEU A 13 3.13 12.75 -6.82
CA LEU A 13 2.59 11.96 -5.73
C LEU A 13 2.90 12.71 -4.44
N GLY A 14 1.88 13.02 -3.64
CA GLY A 14 2.08 13.53 -2.29
C GLY A 14 2.99 12.56 -1.49
N PRO A 15 3.65 13.01 -0.41
CA PRO A 15 4.60 12.19 0.32
C PRO A 15 3.95 10.85 0.71
N ILE A 16 4.45 9.77 0.12
CA ILE A 16 4.07 8.40 0.45
C ILE A 16 4.86 8.04 1.71
N THR A 17 4.18 7.48 2.70
CA THR A 17 4.85 6.96 3.89
C THR A 17 5.79 5.84 3.50
N GLU A 18 7.00 5.76 4.06
CA GLU A 18 7.94 4.69 3.71
C GLU A 18 7.38 3.31 4.09
N HIS A 19 7.63 2.30 3.24
CA HIS A 19 7.18 0.93 3.51
C HIS A 19 8.01 0.35 4.67
N PRO A 20 7.38 -0.08 5.77
CA PRO A 20 8.10 -0.41 6.99
C PRO A 20 8.64 -1.85 7.04
N ALA A 21 8.27 -2.74 6.10
CA ALA A 21 8.76 -4.11 6.13
C ALA A 21 10.14 -4.21 5.46
N PRO A 22 11.05 -5.05 5.99
CA PRO A 22 12.31 -5.35 5.33
C PRO A 22 12.06 -6.01 3.97
N ASN A 23 12.80 -5.58 2.93
CA ASN A 23 12.72 -6.09 1.57
C ASN A 23 12.72 -7.64 1.55
N SER A 24 11.56 -8.26 1.34
CA SER A 24 11.48 -9.72 1.15
C SER A 24 11.77 -10.06 -0.30
N PRO A 25 12.67 -11.03 -0.58
CA PRO A 25 12.84 -11.56 -1.92
C PRO A 25 11.58 -12.35 -2.30
N ILE A 26 10.79 -11.79 -3.22
CA ILE A 26 9.69 -12.50 -3.87
C ILE A 26 10.33 -13.60 -4.72
N SER A 27 10.05 -14.87 -4.41
CA SER A 27 10.60 -16.03 -5.13
C SER A 27 9.60 -16.47 -6.20
N ASP A 28 9.99 -16.34 -7.48
CA ASP A 28 9.22 -16.79 -8.64
C ASP A 28 9.38 -18.32 -8.85
N GLU A 29 8.60 -19.16 -8.15
CA GLU A 29 8.58 -20.61 -8.41
C GLU A 29 7.13 -21.14 -8.40
N PRO A 30 6.52 -21.44 -9.56
CA PRO A 30 5.14 -21.89 -9.65
C PRO A 30 5.06 -23.42 -9.48
N SER A 31 5.24 -23.92 -8.26
CA SER A 31 5.18 -25.36 -8.00
C SER A 31 4.58 -25.68 -6.64
N SER A 32 3.26 -25.52 -6.49
CA SER A 32 2.35 -26.41 -5.73
C SER A 32 1.09 -25.67 -5.25
N ALA A 33 0.01 -25.69 -6.02
CA ALA A 33 -1.25 -25.02 -5.64
C ALA A 33 -1.86 -25.50 -4.29
N LEU A 34 -1.55 -26.72 -3.84
CA LEU A 34 -1.97 -27.26 -2.54
C LEU A 34 -1.02 -26.86 -1.39
N SER A 35 0.30 -26.90 -1.59
CA SER A 35 1.26 -26.38 -0.60
C SER A 35 1.17 -24.85 -0.48
N ASP A 36 0.80 -24.16 -1.55
CA ASP A 36 0.49 -22.74 -1.54
C ASP A 36 -0.75 -22.42 -0.71
N LEU A 37 -1.76 -23.31 -0.69
CA LEU A 37 -2.97 -23.10 0.12
C LEU A 37 -2.71 -23.37 1.60
N GLU A 38 -2.01 -24.47 1.93
CA GLU A 38 -1.62 -24.79 3.31
C GLU A 38 -0.63 -23.76 3.86
N GLY A 39 0.33 -23.32 3.05
CA GLY A 39 1.24 -22.23 3.37
C GLY A 39 0.50 -20.92 3.58
N PHE A 40 -0.46 -20.60 2.71
CA PHE A 40 -1.26 -19.38 2.82
C PHE A 40 -2.12 -19.34 4.09
N GLU A 41 -2.84 -20.41 4.43
CA GLU A 41 -3.61 -20.46 5.67
C GLU A 41 -2.71 -20.39 6.91
N SER A 42 -1.54 -21.04 6.89
CA SER A 42 -0.57 -20.94 7.98
C SER A 42 -0.04 -19.51 8.18
N ILE A 43 0.30 -18.83 7.09
CA ILE A 43 0.75 -17.44 7.09
C ILE A 43 -0.39 -16.53 7.58
N ARG A 44 -1.62 -16.76 7.10
CA ARG A 44 -2.81 -16.01 7.54
C ARG A 44 -3.02 -16.14 9.05
N GLU A 45 -3.07 -17.36 9.56
CA GLU A 45 -3.28 -17.62 10.98
C GLU A 45 -2.20 -16.94 11.84
N ARG A 46 -0.93 -16.99 11.40
CA ARG A 46 0.17 -16.32 12.09
C ARG A 46 0.00 -14.80 12.12
N ALA A 47 -0.36 -14.19 10.99
CA ALA A 47 -0.61 -12.75 10.91
C ALA A 47 -1.82 -12.34 11.78
N GLU A 48 -2.89 -13.13 11.78
CA GLU A 48 -4.08 -12.88 12.60
C GLU A 48 -3.76 -12.92 14.11
N ARG A 49 -2.90 -13.85 14.55
CA ARG A 49 -2.41 -13.88 15.94
C ARG A 49 -1.60 -12.64 16.30
N LEU A 50 -0.82 -12.08 15.37
CA LEU A 50 -0.10 -10.83 15.60
C LEU A 50 -1.05 -9.63 15.70
N LEU A 51 -2.05 -9.58 14.81
CA LEU A 51 -3.07 -8.52 14.85
C LEU A 51 -3.97 -8.60 16.08
N SER A 52 -4.19 -9.79 16.66
CA SER A 52 -5.03 -9.95 17.85
C SER A 52 -4.38 -9.43 19.13
N VAL A 53 -3.05 -9.36 19.19
CA VAL A 53 -2.30 -8.83 20.35
C VAL A 53 -1.95 -7.34 20.24
N TYR A 54 -2.24 -6.71 19.10
CA TYR A 54 -2.00 -5.29 18.86
C TYR A 54 -2.75 -4.40 19.87
N ARG A 55 -2.06 -3.40 20.44
CA ARG A 55 -2.67 -2.42 21.35
C ARG A 55 -2.94 -1.10 20.62
N PRO A 56 -4.23 -0.70 20.52
CA PRO A 56 -4.60 0.62 19.99
C PRO A 56 -3.97 1.74 20.82
N ILE A 57 -3.37 2.73 20.16
CA ILE A 57 -2.82 3.92 20.85
C ILE A 57 -3.91 4.89 21.32
N SER A 58 -5.09 4.81 20.70
CA SER A 58 -6.25 5.65 20.99
C SER A 58 -7.55 4.88 20.67
N PRO A 59 -8.71 5.28 21.21
CA PRO A 59 -9.99 4.66 20.87
C PRO A 59 -10.35 4.76 19.38
N ASP A 60 -9.75 5.72 18.66
CA ASP A 60 -9.96 5.93 17.22
C ASP A 60 -8.90 5.24 16.35
N ASP A 61 -8.00 4.47 16.95
CA ASP A 61 -6.97 3.74 16.21
C ASP A 61 -7.59 2.51 15.51
N ARG A 62 -7.84 2.68 14.21
CA ARG A 62 -8.46 1.68 13.32
C ARG A 62 -7.45 0.80 12.59
N THR A 63 -6.20 0.70 13.09
CA THR A 63 -5.12 0.00 12.39
C THR A 63 -5.47 -1.45 12.04
N VAL A 64 -5.91 -2.25 13.01
CA VAL A 64 -6.27 -3.66 12.77
C VAL A 64 -7.47 -3.78 11.83
N GLU A 65 -8.47 -2.91 11.99
CA GLU A 65 -9.69 -2.91 11.15
C GLU A 65 -9.34 -2.65 9.68
N ILE A 66 -8.53 -1.61 9.43
CA ILE A 66 -8.10 -1.24 8.07
C ILE A 66 -7.25 -2.34 7.44
N LEU A 67 -6.27 -2.91 8.17
CA LEU A 67 -5.45 -4.02 7.65
C LEU A 67 -6.32 -5.24 7.29
N LYS A 68 -7.33 -5.56 8.10
CA LYS A 68 -8.30 -6.63 7.80
C LYS A 68 -9.15 -6.31 6.56
N ILE A 69 -9.56 -5.06 6.38
CA ILE A 69 -10.29 -4.64 5.17
C ILE A 69 -9.44 -4.86 3.93
N PHE A 70 -8.15 -4.47 3.96
CA PHE A 70 -7.24 -4.74 2.85
C PHE A 70 -7.09 -6.24 2.58
N LEU A 71 -6.90 -7.06 3.63
CA LEU A 71 -6.84 -8.53 3.46
C LEU A 71 -8.13 -9.12 2.88
N ALA A 72 -9.30 -8.54 3.16
CA ALA A 72 -10.57 -9.02 2.62
C ALA A 72 -10.80 -8.65 1.14
N HIS A 73 -10.20 -7.56 0.65
CA HIS A 73 -10.49 -7.00 -0.67
C HIS A 73 -9.33 -7.10 -1.68
N LEU A 74 -8.10 -7.31 -1.21
CA LEU A 74 -6.96 -7.50 -2.11
C LEU A 74 -7.07 -8.85 -2.86
N PRO A 75 -6.55 -8.94 -4.10
CA PRO A 75 -6.35 -10.22 -4.76
C PRO A 75 -5.38 -11.09 -3.97
N LYS A 76 -5.34 -12.40 -4.25
CA LYS A 76 -4.59 -13.39 -3.46
C LYS A 76 -3.12 -13.00 -3.30
N GLU A 77 -2.48 -12.52 -4.36
CA GLU A 77 -1.08 -12.10 -4.37
C GLU A 77 -0.86 -10.91 -3.42
N GLY A 78 -1.78 -9.94 -3.43
CA GLY A 78 -1.76 -8.79 -2.53
C GLY A 78 -2.01 -9.18 -1.07
N GLN A 79 -2.88 -10.17 -0.83
CA GLN A 79 -3.08 -10.72 0.52
C GLN A 79 -1.80 -11.39 1.01
N THR A 80 -1.17 -12.25 0.21
CA THR A 80 0.08 -12.94 0.59
C THR A 80 1.19 -11.95 0.91
N ALA A 81 1.37 -10.90 0.10
CA ALA A 81 2.34 -9.84 0.34
C ALA A 81 2.04 -9.12 1.67
N LEU A 82 0.80 -8.67 1.87
CA LEU A 82 0.40 -7.98 3.10
C LEU A 82 0.54 -8.84 4.35
N LEU A 83 0.18 -10.13 4.28
CA LEU A 83 0.37 -11.05 5.41
C LEU A 83 1.85 -11.24 5.74
N SER A 84 2.70 -11.31 4.72
CA SER A 84 4.16 -11.41 4.88
C SER A 84 4.73 -10.15 5.54
N ASP A 85 4.27 -8.97 5.13
CA ASP A 85 4.65 -7.70 5.74
C ASP A 85 4.26 -7.64 7.22
N ILE A 86 3.02 -8.04 7.57
CA ILE A 86 2.55 -8.08 8.95
C ILE A 86 3.42 -9.03 9.80
N ILE A 87 3.78 -10.19 9.27
CA ILE A 87 4.63 -11.17 9.96
C ILE A 87 6.05 -10.63 10.14
N ALA A 88 6.60 -9.98 9.12
CA ALA A 88 7.95 -9.41 9.15
C ALA A 88 8.06 -8.28 10.18
N ILE A 89 7.03 -7.44 10.28
CA ILE A 89 6.92 -6.39 11.31
C ILE A 89 6.76 -6.99 12.71
N GLY A 90 5.98 -8.07 12.84
CA GLY A 90 5.76 -8.75 14.10
C GLY A 90 5.02 -7.89 15.13
N ASN A 91 5.61 -7.74 16.32
CA ASN A 91 4.99 -7.03 17.45
C ASN A 91 5.30 -5.53 17.48
N ASN A 92 5.92 -4.95 16.44
CA ASN A 92 6.17 -3.52 16.41
C ASN A 92 4.89 -2.75 16.02
N GLU A 93 4.18 -2.27 17.03
CA GLU A 93 2.92 -1.55 16.85
C GLU A 93 3.08 -0.24 16.04
N ALA A 94 4.23 0.43 16.17
CA ALA A 94 4.48 1.66 15.42
C ALA A 94 4.57 1.38 13.91
N ASP A 95 5.27 0.31 13.55
CA ASP A 95 5.44 -0.08 12.15
C ASP A 95 4.13 -0.61 11.54
N LEU A 96 3.28 -1.30 12.33
CA LEU A 96 1.95 -1.68 11.87
C LEU A 96 1.06 -0.46 11.57
N ARG A 97 1.17 0.61 12.37
CA ARG A 97 0.48 1.89 12.08
C ARG A 97 1.04 2.57 10.84
N THR A 98 2.36 2.52 10.64
CA THR A 98 3.01 3.03 9.44
C THR A 98 2.55 2.25 8.21
N LEU A 99 2.48 0.91 8.27
CA LEU A 99 1.99 0.06 7.20
C LEU A 99 0.55 0.41 6.83
N ARG A 100 -0.34 0.57 7.81
CA ARG A 100 -1.70 1.05 7.57
C ARG A 100 -1.71 2.38 6.84
N SER A 101 -0.90 3.34 7.30
CA SER A 101 -0.84 4.68 6.69
C SER A 101 -0.32 4.61 5.25
N HIS A 102 0.72 3.81 5.01
CA HIS A 102 1.26 3.54 3.68
C HIS A 102 0.19 2.98 2.73
N LEU A 103 -0.58 1.98 3.16
CA LEU A 103 -1.64 1.39 2.33
C LEU A 103 -2.77 2.37 2.02
N VAL A 104 -3.19 3.17 3.01
CA VAL A 104 -4.19 4.22 2.79
C VAL A 104 -3.65 5.26 1.80
N ASP A 105 -2.38 5.62 1.92
CA ASP A 105 -1.76 6.66 1.10
C ASP A 105 -1.50 6.21 -0.33
N ALA A 106 -1.05 4.97 -0.51
CA ALA A 106 -0.73 4.40 -1.80
C ALA A 106 -1.97 3.98 -2.60
N ILE A 107 -3.03 3.53 -1.93
CA ILE A 107 -4.20 2.89 -2.59
C ILE A 107 -5.45 3.77 -2.53
N LEU A 108 -5.71 4.43 -1.40
CA LEU A 108 -6.99 5.11 -1.15
C LEU A 108 -6.94 6.63 -1.33
N LYS A 109 -5.77 7.26 -1.18
CA LYS A 109 -5.65 8.70 -1.44
C LYS A 109 -5.74 8.92 -2.95
N PRO A 110 -6.75 9.68 -3.44
CA PRO A 110 -6.78 10.05 -4.84
C PRO A 110 -5.51 10.85 -5.14
N SER A 111 -4.73 10.35 -6.09
CA SER A 111 -3.64 11.13 -6.69
C SER A 111 -4.27 12.42 -7.17
N LYS A 112 -3.96 13.54 -6.51
CA LYS A 112 -4.37 14.86 -6.98
C LYS A 112 -3.56 15.13 -8.24
N SER A 113 -4.01 14.59 -9.37
CA SER A 113 -3.70 15.14 -10.67
C SER A 113 -4.31 16.54 -10.64
N SER A 114 -3.49 17.55 -10.35
CA SER A 114 -3.81 18.93 -10.66
C SER A 114 -3.89 19.03 -12.19
N ILE A 115 -5.03 18.62 -12.75
CA ILE A 115 -5.49 19.14 -14.04
C ILE A 115 -5.70 20.62 -13.76
N THR A 116 -4.66 21.42 -13.97
CA THR A 116 -4.85 22.84 -14.21
C THR A 116 -5.68 22.91 -15.48
N PRO A 117 -6.94 23.39 -15.44
CA PRO A 117 -7.66 23.64 -16.68
C PRO A 117 -6.79 24.63 -17.46
N GLN A 118 -6.23 24.20 -18.58
CA GLN A 118 -5.57 25.10 -19.51
C GLN A 118 -6.60 26.16 -19.87
N THR A 119 -6.35 27.38 -19.39
CA THR A 119 -7.10 28.57 -19.75
C THR A 119 -7.10 28.68 -21.27
N VAL A 120 -8.22 28.32 -21.89
CA VAL A 120 -8.51 28.64 -23.28
C VAL A 120 -8.66 30.16 -23.33
N GLN A 121 -7.56 30.88 -23.57
CA GLN A 121 -7.66 32.30 -23.89
C GLN A 121 -8.26 32.44 -25.29
N LEU A 122 -9.56 32.73 -25.29
CA LEU A 122 -10.29 33.30 -26.40
C LEU A 122 -9.56 34.55 -26.91
N LEU A 123 -8.98 34.45 -28.10
CA LEU A 123 -8.61 35.62 -28.91
C LEU A 123 -9.90 36.26 -29.44
N THR A 124 -10.52 37.11 -28.62
CA THR A 124 -11.35 38.22 -29.10
C THR A 124 -10.49 39.47 -29.07
N SER A 125 -9.95 39.85 -30.22
CA SER A 125 -9.55 41.23 -30.46
C SER A 125 -10.19 41.66 -31.79
N CYS A 126 -11.29 42.39 -31.65
CA CYS A 126 -11.69 43.39 -32.62
C CYS A 126 -10.60 44.47 -32.63
N GLN A 127 -10.01 44.77 -33.78
CA GLN A 127 -10.05 46.09 -34.42
C GLN A 127 -9.39 46.04 -35.80
#